data_AF-A0AAU3KMA7-F1
#
_entry.id   AF-A0AAU3KMA7-F1
#
_cell.length_a   1.000
_cell.length_b   1.000
_cell.length_c   1.000
_cell.angle_alpha   90.00
_cell.angle_beta   90.00
_cell.angle_gamma   90.00
#
_symmetry.space_group_name_H-M   'P 1'
#
loop_
_entity.id
_entity.type
_entity.pdbx_description
1 polymer ?
#
loop_
_entity_poly.entity_id
_entity_poly.type
_entity_poly.pdbx_seq_one_letter_code
_entity_poly.pdbx_strand_id
1 'polypeptide(L)'
;MTLFTAGCDKDNKDSKSDTTSTVVVTTTEQPTTGGETTGATETKIATRDGEIAVGGTVLAKYNEFKGEAGPLGAPTGPEQDTPGGGISQEFAGGAICSSPTTGTHVVWGEIRKAWDENGGPGGKLGYPTSDETDIPGGKQSEFTGGNITWVNGQTSVNEK
;
A
#
# COMPACT_ATOMS: atom_id res chain seq x y z
N MET A 1 52.73 4.27 43.28
CA MET A 1 51.32 4.31 42.86
C MET A 1 51.02 2.97 42.19
N THR A 2 50.31 2.12 42.93
CA THR A 2 49.40 1.04 42.49
C THR A 2 48.82 1.23 41.08
N LEU A 3 48.45 0.24 40.26
CA LEU A 3 48.18 -1.19 40.44
C LEU A 3 48.15 -1.85 39.03
N PHE A 4 48.31 -3.17 39.01
CA PHE A 4 48.18 -4.12 37.90
C PHE A 4 46.94 -3.93 37.00
N THR A 5 47.07 -4.29 35.73
CA THR A 5 45.95 -4.91 34.98
C THR A 5 46.43 -6.21 34.35
N ALA A 6 45.72 -7.27 34.74
CA ALA A 6 45.86 -8.65 34.33
C ALA A 6 45.35 -8.87 32.90
N GLY A 7 45.82 -9.96 32.28
CA GLY A 7 45.29 -10.49 31.04
C GLY A 7 44.09 -11.43 31.25
N CYS A 8 43.80 -12.18 30.17
CA CYS A 8 42.75 -13.21 29.98
C CYS A 8 41.35 -12.65 29.62
N ASP A 9 40.51 -13.25 28.75
CA ASP A 9 40.52 -14.55 28.08
C ASP A 9 39.51 -14.54 26.89
N LYS A 10 39.51 -15.61 26.07
CA LYS A 10 38.62 -15.88 24.92
C LYS A 10 37.15 -16.13 25.35
N ASP A 11 36.19 -15.86 24.44
CA ASP A 11 34.96 -16.66 24.10
C ASP A 11 33.91 -15.75 23.41
N ASN A 12 33.64 -15.95 22.12
CA ASN A 12 32.52 -16.71 21.53
C ASN A 12 31.12 -16.05 21.66
N LYS A 13 30.56 -15.75 20.48
CA LYS A 13 29.16 -15.48 20.09
C LYS A 13 28.18 -14.99 21.17
N ASP A 14 27.61 -13.80 20.91
CA ASP A 14 26.17 -13.61 21.02
C ASP A 14 25.73 -12.57 19.96
N SER A 15 24.96 -13.04 18.99
CA SER A 15 24.25 -12.19 18.03
C SER A 15 23.10 -11.51 18.74
N LYS A 16 23.19 -10.20 18.94
CA LYS A 16 22.02 -9.37 19.28
C LYS A 16 21.96 -8.17 18.35
N SER A 17 21.30 -8.38 17.21
CA SER A 17 20.79 -7.30 16.37
C SER A 17 19.49 -6.79 17.00
N ASP A 18 19.62 -6.10 18.12
CA ASP A 18 18.58 -5.19 18.59
C ASP A 18 18.95 -3.80 18.09
N THR A 19 18.44 -3.44 16.93
CA THR A 19 18.33 -2.04 16.54
C THR A 19 16.95 -1.84 15.97
N THR A 20 16.03 -1.61 16.90
CA THR A 20 14.87 -0.75 16.79
C THR A 20 15.06 0.22 15.62
N SER A 21 14.42 -0.08 14.50
CA SER A 21 14.41 0.77 13.33
C SER A 21 13.53 1.98 13.64
N THR A 22 14.14 2.97 14.28
CA THR A 22 13.59 4.32 14.40
C THR A 22 13.62 4.93 13.01
N VAL A 23 12.55 4.75 12.24
CA VAL A 23 12.43 5.38 10.92
C VAL A 23 12.26 6.88 11.15
N VAL A 24 13.34 7.60 10.90
CA VAL A 24 13.39 9.05 10.83
C VAL A 24 12.48 9.53 9.69
N VAL A 25 11.28 9.96 10.06
CA VAL A 25 10.42 10.78 9.20
C VAL A 25 11.18 12.09 8.96
N THR A 26 11.93 12.14 7.88
CA THR A 26 12.76 13.30 7.52
C THR A 26 12.01 14.09 6.46
N THR A 27 11.13 14.99 6.91
CA THR A 27 10.47 15.96 6.05
C THR A 27 11.51 16.90 5.45
N THR A 28 11.79 16.76 4.16
CA THR A 28 12.49 17.78 3.37
C THR A 28 11.74 17.98 2.08
N GLU A 29 11.20 19.18 1.90
CA GLU A 29 10.43 19.62 0.73
C GLU A 29 11.34 19.82 -0.50
N GLN A 30 10.74 19.59 -1.70
CA GLN A 30 11.08 20.17 -3.03
C GLN A 30 12.10 19.42 -3.94
N PRO A 31 12.05 19.49 -5.30
CA PRO A 31 10.98 19.77 -6.29
C PRO A 31 10.81 18.66 -7.38
N THR A 32 9.74 18.77 -8.20
CA THR A 32 9.73 18.80 -9.70
C THR A 32 8.65 17.95 -10.42
N THR A 33 7.93 18.68 -11.27
CA THR A 33 7.50 18.35 -12.65
C THR A 33 6.50 17.23 -12.90
N GLY A 34 5.23 17.64 -13.02
CA GLY A 34 4.37 17.16 -14.11
C GLY A 34 3.03 16.54 -13.70
N GLY A 35 2.07 17.38 -13.31
CA GLY A 35 0.67 16.97 -13.11
C GLY A 35 -0.02 17.75 -12.01
N GLU A 36 -0.45 18.97 -12.31
CA GLU A 36 -1.05 19.89 -11.34
C GLU A 36 -2.50 19.49 -11.00
N THR A 37 -2.82 19.21 -9.73
CA THR A 37 -3.92 19.85 -8.98
C THR A 37 -3.92 19.44 -7.50
N THR A 38 -3.54 20.44 -6.69
CA THR A 38 -3.96 20.68 -5.29
C THR A 38 -3.32 19.83 -4.18
N GLY A 39 -2.09 20.22 -3.83
CA GLY A 39 -1.71 20.49 -2.43
C GLY A 39 -1.93 19.37 -1.42
N ALA A 40 -1.55 18.14 -1.78
CA ALA A 40 -1.72 16.99 -0.92
C ALA A 40 -0.38 16.61 -0.27
N THR A 41 -0.41 16.33 1.03
CA THR A 41 0.73 15.79 1.78
C THR A 41 1.25 14.52 1.10
N GLU A 42 2.42 14.59 0.47
CA GLU A 42 3.13 13.44 -0.10
C GLU A 42 4.22 12.98 0.86
N THR A 43 4.30 11.67 1.05
CA THR A 43 5.38 11.02 1.81
C THR A 43 6.17 10.12 0.88
N LYS A 44 7.49 10.30 0.86
CA LYS A 44 8.40 9.40 0.14
C LYS A 44 8.66 8.17 1.00
N ILE A 45 8.26 7.00 0.50
CA ILE A 45 8.47 5.72 1.16
C ILE A 45 9.64 5.03 0.48
N ALA A 46 10.67 4.71 1.26
CA ALA A 46 11.83 3.98 0.76
C ALA A 46 11.44 2.51 0.50
N THR A 47 11.69 2.06 -0.72
CA THR A 47 11.54 0.68 -1.15
C THR A 47 12.91 0.13 -1.55
N ARG A 48 13.01 -1.19 -1.77
CA ARG A 48 14.27 -1.81 -2.19
C ARG A 48 14.79 -1.26 -3.53
N ASP A 49 13.91 -0.72 -4.36
CA ASP A 49 14.20 -0.24 -5.70
C ASP A 49 14.23 1.30 -5.80
N GLY A 50 14.09 2.00 -4.67
CA GLY A 50 14.12 3.47 -4.59
C GLY A 50 12.99 4.05 -3.75
N GLU A 51 12.88 5.37 -3.71
CA GLU A 51 11.79 6.05 -2.99
C GLU A 51 10.56 6.23 -3.90
N ILE A 52 9.39 5.84 -3.39
CA ILE A 52 8.12 6.03 -4.08
C ILE A 52 7.26 6.99 -3.27
N ALA A 53 6.73 8.02 -3.94
CA ALA A 53 5.83 8.97 -3.32
C ALA A 53 4.43 8.35 -3.17
N VAL A 54 3.83 8.54 -2.00
CA VAL A 54 2.44 8.22 -1.69
C VAL A 54 1.80 9.48 -1.14
N GLY A 55 0.71 9.95 -1.75
CA GLY A 55 0.14 11.27 -1.52
C GLY A 55 -1.34 11.27 -1.13
N GLY A 56 -1.77 12.39 -0.55
CA GLY A 56 -3.18 12.73 -0.39
C GLY A 56 -4.08 11.65 0.20
N THR A 57 -5.17 11.36 -0.49
CA THR A 57 -6.18 10.40 -0.03
C THR A 57 -5.65 8.96 -0.02
N VAL A 58 -4.75 8.63 -0.94
CA VAL A 58 -4.06 7.34 -0.99
C VAL A 58 -3.19 7.16 0.24
N LEU A 59 -2.39 8.17 0.60
CA LEU A 59 -1.57 8.16 1.83
C LEU A 59 -2.42 8.05 3.09
N ALA A 60 -3.54 8.78 3.16
CA ALA A 60 -4.46 8.69 4.29
C ALA A 60 -4.98 7.25 4.47
N LYS A 61 -5.47 6.64 3.38
CA LYS A 61 -5.95 5.25 3.40
C LYS A 61 -4.82 4.27 3.73
N TYR A 62 -3.64 4.47 3.17
CA TYR A 62 -2.46 3.64 3.44
C TYR A 62 -2.10 3.65 4.94
N ASN A 63 -2.14 4.81 5.58
CA ASN A 63 -1.88 4.96 7.01
C ASN A 63 -2.95 4.32 7.90
N GLU A 64 -4.23 4.28 7.47
CA GLU A 64 -5.29 3.54 8.17
C GLU A 64 -4.94 2.05 8.28
N PHE A 65 -4.35 1.49 7.21
CA PHE A 65 -3.88 0.11 7.14
C PHE A 65 -2.47 -0.09 7.69
N LYS A 66 -1.96 0.81 8.56
CA LYS A 66 -0.64 0.72 9.21
C LYS A 66 0.56 0.89 8.26
N GLY A 67 0.33 1.38 7.04
CA GLY A 67 1.37 1.68 6.07
C GLY A 67 2.27 0.47 5.76
N GLU A 68 3.58 0.68 5.75
CA GLU A 68 4.57 -0.35 5.36
C GLU A 68 4.59 -1.55 6.32
N ALA A 69 4.33 -1.30 7.61
CA ALA A 69 4.22 -2.36 8.61
C ALA A 69 2.87 -3.11 8.54
N GLY A 70 1.96 -2.64 7.69
CA GLY A 70 0.63 -3.17 7.48
C GLY A 70 0.56 -4.26 6.40
N PRO A 71 -0.65 -4.83 6.19
CA PRO A 71 -0.87 -5.86 5.17
C PRO A 71 -0.65 -5.36 3.73
N LEU A 72 -0.71 -4.05 3.48
CA LEU A 72 -0.41 -3.48 2.16
C LEU A 72 1.09 -3.51 1.83
N GLY A 73 1.96 -3.44 2.84
CA GLY A 73 3.41 -3.39 2.65
C GLY A 73 3.87 -2.13 1.90
N ALA A 74 5.07 -2.18 1.33
CA ALA A 74 5.64 -1.05 0.59
C ALA A 74 4.88 -0.78 -0.73
N PRO A 75 4.81 0.48 -1.18
CA PRO A 75 4.37 0.79 -2.55
C PRO A 75 5.27 0.10 -3.57
N THR A 76 4.72 -0.30 -4.71
CA THR A 76 5.46 -0.95 -5.81
C THR A 76 5.58 -0.08 -7.04
N GLY A 77 4.80 0.99 -7.11
CA GLY A 77 4.85 1.97 -8.19
C GLY A 77 4.31 3.34 -7.75
N PRO A 78 4.55 4.39 -8.54
CA PRO A 78 3.99 5.72 -8.29
C PRO A 78 2.46 5.68 -8.43
N GLU A 79 1.81 6.74 -7.93
CA GLU A 79 0.41 7.02 -8.24
C GLU A 79 0.19 7.13 -9.75
N GLN A 80 -0.92 6.58 -10.22
CA GLN A 80 -1.32 6.59 -11.62
C GLN A 80 -2.69 7.24 -11.78
N ASP A 81 -2.79 8.18 -12.71
CA ASP A 81 -4.06 8.77 -13.10
C ASP A 81 -4.98 7.73 -13.75
N THR A 82 -6.25 7.74 -13.36
CA THR A 82 -7.26 6.80 -13.84
C THR A 82 -8.49 7.56 -14.37
N PRO A 83 -9.29 6.96 -15.28
CA PRO A 83 -10.36 7.65 -15.98
C PRO A 83 -11.39 8.31 -15.04
N GLY A 84 -11.86 9.51 -15.36
CA GLY A 84 -12.82 10.22 -14.50
C GLY A 84 -12.19 10.95 -13.32
N GLY A 85 -10.87 11.21 -13.36
CA GLY A 85 -10.15 11.99 -12.35
C GLY A 85 -9.87 11.20 -11.07
N GLY A 86 -9.80 9.87 -11.17
CA GLY A 86 -9.35 9.03 -10.07
C GLY A 86 -7.84 8.82 -10.10
N ILE A 87 -7.33 8.22 -9.04
CA ILE A 87 -5.94 7.85 -8.87
C ILE A 87 -5.88 6.41 -8.36
N SER A 88 -4.96 5.60 -8.87
CA SER A 88 -4.65 4.28 -8.33
C SER A 88 -3.17 4.17 -8.01
N GLN A 89 -2.84 3.49 -6.91
CA GLN A 89 -1.46 3.16 -6.59
C GLN A 89 -1.33 1.69 -6.18
N GLU A 90 -0.28 1.05 -6.68
CA GLU A 90 0.03 -0.33 -6.38
C GLU A 90 0.96 -0.45 -5.16
N PHE A 91 0.65 -1.44 -4.33
CA PHE A 91 1.41 -1.84 -3.16
C PHE A 91 1.66 -3.35 -3.21
N ALA A 92 2.65 -3.81 -2.44
CA ALA A 92 3.06 -5.20 -2.42
C ALA A 92 1.90 -6.16 -2.06
N GLY A 93 1.01 -5.74 -1.17
CA GLY A 93 -0.15 -6.52 -0.72
C GLY A 93 -1.47 -6.21 -1.43
N GLY A 94 -1.56 -5.16 -2.23
CA GLY A 94 -2.84 -4.68 -2.77
C GLY A 94 -2.71 -3.40 -3.60
N ALA A 95 -3.83 -2.82 -3.96
CA ALA A 95 -3.88 -1.52 -4.62
C ALA A 95 -4.84 -0.62 -3.84
N ILE A 96 -4.51 0.67 -3.76
CA ILE A 96 -5.41 1.68 -3.25
C ILE A 96 -5.91 2.49 -4.44
N CYS A 97 -7.22 2.62 -4.56
CA CYS A 97 -7.86 3.37 -5.63
C CYS A 97 -8.76 4.45 -5.05
N SER A 98 -8.61 5.65 -5.56
CA SER A 98 -9.35 6.85 -5.18
C SER A 98 -10.11 7.37 -6.37
N SER A 99 -11.38 7.72 -6.19
CA SER A 99 -12.13 8.49 -7.18
C SER A 99 -12.98 9.56 -6.52
N PRO A 100 -13.29 10.67 -7.22
CA PRO A 100 -14.18 11.70 -6.69
C PRO A 100 -15.58 11.17 -6.35
N THR A 101 -16.01 10.10 -7.03
CA THR A 101 -17.36 9.55 -6.90
C THR A 101 -17.49 8.48 -5.83
N THR A 102 -16.44 7.67 -5.60
CA THR A 102 -16.49 6.52 -4.70
C THR A 102 -15.69 6.72 -3.43
N GLY A 103 -14.78 7.69 -3.39
CA GLY A 103 -13.79 7.81 -2.31
C GLY A 103 -12.60 6.88 -2.52
N THR A 104 -11.88 6.59 -1.45
CA THR A 104 -10.63 5.82 -1.48
C THR A 104 -10.79 4.47 -0.82
N HIS A 105 -10.53 3.40 -1.58
CA HIS A 105 -10.73 2.02 -1.16
C HIS A 105 -9.53 1.16 -1.50
N VAL A 106 -9.33 0.13 -0.69
CA VAL A 106 -8.30 -0.89 -0.90
C VAL A 106 -8.90 -2.10 -1.58
N VAL A 107 -8.19 -2.61 -2.60
CA VAL A 107 -8.49 -3.88 -3.25
C VAL A 107 -7.25 -4.75 -3.19
N TRP A 108 -7.36 -5.98 -2.70
CA TRP A 108 -6.21 -6.87 -2.52
C TRP A 108 -6.50 -8.32 -2.98
N GLY A 109 -5.45 -9.15 -2.95
CA GLY A 109 -5.55 -10.59 -3.21
C GLY A 109 -6.14 -10.97 -4.57
N GLU A 110 -6.87 -12.08 -4.58
CA GLU A 110 -7.49 -12.65 -5.80
C GLU A 110 -8.60 -11.76 -6.38
N ILE A 111 -9.25 -10.96 -5.53
CA ILE A 111 -10.26 -10.00 -5.98
C ILE A 111 -9.61 -8.88 -6.80
N ARG A 112 -8.50 -8.31 -6.32
CA ARG A 112 -7.70 -7.34 -7.09
C ARG A 112 -7.25 -7.94 -8.42
N LYS A 113 -6.69 -9.15 -8.39
CA LYS A 113 -6.19 -9.81 -9.62
C LYS A 113 -7.30 -9.94 -10.67
N ALA A 114 -8.49 -10.39 -10.27
CA ALA A 114 -9.62 -10.48 -11.19
C ALA A 114 -10.10 -9.09 -11.65
N TRP A 115 -10.09 -8.08 -10.78
CA TRP A 115 -10.44 -6.72 -11.15
C TRP A 115 -9.47 -6.14 -12.20
N ASP A 116 -8.17 -6.29 -12.00
CA ASP A 116 -7.13 -5.86 -12.94
C ASP A 116 -7.25 -6.58 -14.29
N GLU A 117 -7.52 -7.89 -14.29
CA GLU A 117 -7.79 -8.69 -15.50
C GLU A 117 -9.05 -8.21 -16.27
N ASN A 118 -9.99 -7.55 -15.59
CA ASN A 118 -11.19 -6.94 -16.18
C ASN A 118 -11.01 -5.45 -16.52
N GLY A 119 -9.78 -4.96 -16.56
CA GLY A 119 -9.42 -3.60 -16.96
C GLY A 119 -9.38 -2.59 -15.81
N GLY A 120 -9.48 -3.07 -14.56
CA GLY A 120 -9.37 -2.25 -13.36
C GLY A 120 -10.34 -1.06 -13.36
N PRO A 121 -9.89 0.16 -13.01
CA PRO A 121 -10.76 1.33 -12.89
C PRO A 121 -11.27 1.84 -14.26
N GLY A 122 -10.58 1.48 -15.35
CA GLY A 122 -11.03 1.76 -16.72
C GLY A 122 -11.94 0.68 -17.31
N GLY A 123 -12.13 -0.43 -16.60
CA GLY A 123 -12.95 -1.56 -16.99
C GLY A 123 -14.45 -1.33 -16.74
N LYS A 124 -15.26 -2.32 -17.11
CA LYS A 124 -16.72 -2.29 -16.91
C LYS A 124 -17.13 -2.27 -15.44
N LEU A 125 -16.35 -2.91 -14.57
CA LEU A 125 -16.53 -2.85 -13.12
C LEU A 125 -16.27 -1.46 -12.56
N GLY A 126 -15.36 -0.69 -13.15
CA GLY A 126 -14.98 0.64 -12.69
C GLY A 126 -14.30 0.64 -11.32
N TYR A 127 -14.52 1.70 -10.54
CA TYR A 127 -13.86 1.91 -9.26
C TYR A 127 -14.46 1.08 -8.13
N PRO A 128 -13.67 0.66 -7.14
CA PRO A 128 -14.20 0.10 -5.90
C PRO A 128 -15.07 1.12 -5.16
N THR A 129 -16.15 0.63 -4.55
CA THR A 129 -17.06 1.38 -3.67
C THR A 129 -16.97 0.95 -2.21
N SER A 130 -16.24 -0.14 -1.94
CA SER A 130 -15.93 -0.65 -0.62
C SER A 130 -14.54 -1.27 -0.56
N ASP A 131 -13.94 -1.26 0.63
CA ASP A 131 -12.84 -2.17 0.95
C ASP A 131 -13.33 -3.62 0.91
N GLU A 132 -12.41 -4.60 0.92
CA GLU A 132 -12.80 -6.01 0.99
C GLU A 132 -13.55 -6.34 2.30
N THR A 133 -14.68 -7.01 2.16
CA THR A 133 -15.58 -7.42 3.26
C THR A 133 -15.67 -8.94 3.38
N ASP A 134 -15.85 -9.44 4.60
CA ASP A 134 -16.11 -10.86 4.88
C ASP A 134 -17.53 -11.26 4.47
N ILE A 135 -17.63 -12.38 3.75
CA ILE A 135 -18.90 -13.05 3.40
C ILE A 135 -18.83 -14.54 3.76
N PRO A 136 -19.97 -15.26 3.89
CA PRO A 136 -19.95 -16.68 4.17
C PRO A 136 -19.10 -17.47 3.15
N GLY A 137 -18.01 -18.08 3.63
CA GLY A 137 -17.10 -18.88 2.80
C GLY A 137 -16.08 -18.09 1.99
N GLY A 138 -15.95 -16.76 2.21
CA GLY A 138 -15.09 -15.96 1.36
C GLY A 138 -15.01 -14.46 1.68
N LYS A 139 -14.70 -13.70 0.64
CA LYS A 139 -14.52 -12.26 0.63
C LYS A 139 -15.26 -11.62 -0.54
N GLN A 140 -15.62 -10.34 -0.41
CA GLN A 140 -16.25 -9.57 -1.48
C GLN A 140 -15.76 -8.13 -1.49
N SER A 141 -15.57 -7.57 -2.68
CA SER A 141 -15.48 -6.12 -2.90
C SER A 141 -16.57 -5.67 -3.87
N GLU A 142 -17.13 -4.49 -3.61
CA GLU A 142 -18.11 -3.86 -4.48
C GLU A 142 -17.43 -2.80 -5.36
N PHE A 143 -17.95 -2.64 -6.57
CA PHE A 143 -17.46 -1.72 -7.58
C PHE A 143 -18.63 -0.94 -8.19
N THR A 144 -18.34 0.21 -8.81
CA THR A 144 -19.39 1.03 -9.44
C THR A 144 -20.18 0.27 -10.48
N GLY A 145 -19.61 -0.72 -11.14
CA GLY A 145 -20.19 -1.56 -12.17
C GLY A 145 -20.52 -3.00 -11.75
N GLY A 146 -20.47 -3.35 -10.46
CA GLY A 146 -20.72 -4.73 -10.03
C GLY A 146 -20.10 -5.11 -8.70
N ASN A 147 -19.82 -6.39 -8.51
CA ASN A 147 -19.03 -6.89 -7.39
C ASN A 147 -18.15 -8.05 -7.84
N ILE A 148 -17.08 -8.30 -7.07
CA ILE A 148 -16.29 -9.51 -7.20
C ILE A 148 -16.33 -10.24 -5.87
N THR A 149 -16.58 -11.54 -5.93
CA THR A 149 -16.53 -12.43 -4.77
C THR A 149 -15.39 -13.42 -4.92
N TRP A 150 -14.74 -13.76 -3.81
CA TRP A 150 -13.79 -14.86 -3.74
C TRP A 150 -14.27 -15.84 -2.67
N VAL A 151 -14.79 -17.00 -3.10
CA VAL A 151 -15.43 -17.99 -2.22
C VAL A 151 -14.83 -19.36 -2.50
N ASN A 152 -14.40 -20.07 -1.45
CA ASN A 152 -13.78 -21.40 -1.56
C ASN A 152 -12.63 -21.48 -2.58
N GLY A 153 -11.82 -20.42 -2.70
CA GLY A 153 -10.70 -20.35 -3.65
C GLY A 153 -11.09 -20.02 -5.09
N GLN A 154 -12.35 -19.67 -5.36
CA GLN A 154 -12.83 -19.30 -6.69
C GLN A 154 -13.31 -17.84 -6.72
N THR A 155 -12.78 -17.09 -7.69
CA THR A 155 -13.21 -15.71 -7.94
C THR A 155 -14.38 -15.69 -8.92
N SER A 156 -15.43 -14.94 -8.61
CA SER A 156 -16.58 -14.72 -9.49
C SER A 156 -16.79 -13.22 -9.68
N VAL A 157 -16.77 -12.79 -10.94
CA VAL A 157 -16.99 -11.39 -11.35
C VAL A 157 -18.45 -11.23 -11.75
N ASN A 158 -19.16 -10.34 -11.05
CA ASN A 158 -20.57 -10.06 -11.28
C ASN A 158 -20.72 -8.61 -11.75
N GLU A 159 -20.83 -8.41 -13.06
CA GLU A 159 -21.11 -7.10 -13.67
C GLU A 159 -22.61 -6.76 -13.60
N LYS A 160 -22.96 -5.47 -13.57
CA LYS A 160 -24.35 -4.96 -13.52
C LYS A 160 -24.86 -4.41 -14.84
#